data_AF-A0A9P7G1Y4-F1
#
_entry.id   AF-A0A9P7G1Y4-F1
#
_cell.length_a   1.000
_cell.length_b   1.000
_cell.length_c   1.000
_cell.angle_alpha   90.00
_cell.angle_beta   90.00
_cell.angle_gamma   90.00
#
_symmetry.space_group_name_H-M   'P 1'
#
loop_
_entity.id
_entity.type
_entity.pdbx_description
1 polymer ?
#
loop_
_entity_poly.entity_id
_entity_poly.type
_entity_poly.pdbx_seq_one_letter_code
_entity_poly.pdbx_strand_id
1 'polypeptide(L)'
;MRNLMVGTKYLEHCGKMVIDNTSNEMRCILEFKQNGYWGASNVVSGAVHDQSGEVIMQLEGKWDDQISQTIDTSNFRILWRISPFPKNSQDFYGFTAFAITLNELTSDLAGKLPPTDSRFRPDVRALENGDIDIAEDQKVRVEELQRERRRQGRDREPRWFHQEGEDWIYSGGYWEAREQGWKEEKIEALW
;
A
#
# COMPACT_ATOMS: atom_id res chain seq x y z
N MET A 1 11.41 10.38 2.78
CA MET A 1 12.20 10.24 1.53
C MET A 1 13.39 11.18 1.59
N ARG A 2 14.58 10.69 1.27
CA ARG A 2 15.86 11.43 1.35
C ARG A 2 16.41 11.67 -0.06
N ASN A 3 17.37 12.60 -0.21
CA ASN A 3 18.04 12.93 -1.47
C ASN A 3 17.09 13.35 -2.61
N LEU A 4 16.01 14.09 -2.29
CA LEU A 4 15.02 14.51 -3.29
C LEU A 4 15.60 15.39 -4.40
N MET A 5 16.62 16.20 -4.09
CA MET A 5 17.22 17.17 -5.01
C MET A 5 18.48 16.64 -5.71
N VAL A 6 19.37 15.95 -4.98
CA VAL A 6 20.68 15.49 -5.48
C VAL A 6 21.03 14.13 -4.85
N GLY A 7 21.60 13.23 -5.66
CA GLY A 7 22.04 11.90 -5.24
C GLY A 7 20.97 10.82 -5.45
N THR A 8 21.31 9.58 -5.11
CA THR A 8 20.37 8.45 -5.19
C THR A 8 19.28 8.61 -4.14
N LYS A 9 18.02 8.71 -4.60
CA LYS A 9 16.83 8.79 -3.74
C LYS A 9 16.65 7.47 -2.98
N TYR A 10 16.28 7.57 -1.71
CA TYR A 10 15.92 6.41 -0.91
C TYR A 10 14.82 6.75 0.10
N LEU A 11 14.11 5.71 0.53
CA LEU A 11 13.12 5.77 1.59
C LEU A 11 13.78 5.38 2.92
N GLU A 12 13.39 6.08 3.97
CA GLU A 12 13.78 5.77 5.33
C GLU A 12 12.54 5.96 6.20
N HIS A 13 12.26 4.97 7.05
CA HIS A 13 11.31 5.07 8.14
C HIS A 13 12.10 5.31 9.43
N CYS A 14 11.63 6.23 10.26
CA CYS A 14 12.22 6.52 11.56
C CYS A 14 11.12 6.81 12.59
N GLY A 15 11.37 6.42 13.84
CA GLY A 15 10.45 6.66 14.95
C GLY A 15 9.80 5.40 15.49
N LYS A 16 8.85 5.58 16.39
CA LYS A 16 8.19 4.49 17.11
C LYS A 16 6.82 4.21 16.52
N MET A 17 6.54 2.93 16.29
CA MET A 17 5.23 2.40 15.96
C MET A 17 4.74 1.56 17.14
N VAL A 18 3.55 1.89 17.64
CA VAL A 18 2.90 1.17 18.73
C VAL A 18 1.70 0.44 18.17
N ILE A 19 1.63 -0.86 18.41
CA ILE A 19 0.51 -1.73 18.03
C ILE A 19 -0.15 -2.19 19.31
N ASP A 20 -1.37 -1.75 19.54
CA ASP A 20 -2.19 -2.11 20.70
C ASP A 20 -3.21 -3.18 20.33
N ASN A 21 -3.27 -4.24 21.12
CA ASN A 21 -4.36 -5.20 21.04
C ASN A 21 -5.53 -4.72 21.90
N THR A 22 -6.61 -4.31 21.24
CA THR A 22 -7.82 -3.78 21.89
C THR A 22 -8.61 -4.81 22.68
N SER A 23 -8.32 -6.10 22.54
CA SER A 23 -9.05 -7.19 23.22
C SER A 23 -8.38 -7.69 24.50
N ASN A 24 -7.06 -7.52 24.63
CA ASN A 24 -6.31 -8.14 25.73
C ASN A 24 -5.15 -7.30 26.26
N GLU A 25 -5.12 -6.00 25.95
CA GLU A 25 -4.16 -5.01 26.46
C GLU A 25 -2.67 -5.31 26.16
N MET A 26 -2.38 -6.33 25.37
CA MET A 26 -1.02 -6.59 24.89
C MET A 26 -0.58 -5.50 23.93
N ARG A 27 0.71 -5.15 23.98
CA ARG A 27 1.28 -4.08 23.16
C ARG A 27 2.57 -4.53 22.49
N CYS A 28 2.73 -4.22 21.21
CA CYS A 28 4.01 -4.32 20.51
C CYS A 28 4.54 -2.92 20.23
N ILE A 29 5.80 -2.66 20.59
CA ILE A 29 6.47 -1.39 20.29
C ILE A 29 7.63 -1.68 19.36
N LEU A 30 7.58 -1.15 18.14
CA LEU A 30 8.64 -1.22 17.14
C LEU A 30 9.30 0.14 16.99
N GLU A 31 10.62 0.18 17.02
CA GLU A 31 11.44 1.37 16.78
C GLU A 31 12.23 1.21 15.48
N PHE A 32 11.90 2.06 14.52
CA PHE A 32 12.63 2.20 13.27
C PHE A 32 13.81 3.14 13.53
N LYS A 33 15.02 2.57 13.56
CA LYS A 33 16.23 3.31 13.89
C LYS A 33 16.61 4.21 12.72
N GLN A 34 16.85 5.47 13.03
CA GLN A 34 17.40 6.40 12.05
C GLN A 34 18.76 5.90 11.57
N ASN A 35 18.97 5.91 10.25
CA ASN A 35 20.21 5.51 9.63
C ASN A 35 21.33 6.47 10.07
N GLY A 36 22.37 5.92 10.69
CA GLY A 36 23.61 6.64 10.96
C GLY A 36 24.49 6.76 9.72
N TYR A 37 25.49 7.65 9.75
CA TYR A 37 26.51 7.74 8.69
C TYR A 37 27.35 6.46 8.56
N TRP A 38 27.52 5.74 9.67
CA TRP A 38 28.28 4.51 9.77
C TRP A 38 27.44 3.51 10.55
N GLY A 39 26.85 2.53 9.86
CA GLY A 39 25.99 1.54 10.51
C GLY A 39 25.08 0.81 9.53
N ALA A 40 24.38 -0.20 10.04
CA ALA A 40 23.33 -0.87 9.27
C ALA A 40 22.19 0.10 8.99
N SER A 41 21.70 0.11 7.75
CA SER A 41 20.48 0.82 7.38
C SER A 41 19.24 0.00 7.70
N ASN A 42 18.10 0.69 7.81
CA ASN A 42 16.76 0.11 7.84
C ASN A 42 16.48 -0.78 9.06
N VAL A 43 17.28 -0.61 10.12
CA VAL A 43 17.19 -1.41 11.33
C VAL A 43 15.88 -1.14 12.06
N VAL A 44 15.23 -2.22 12.49
CA VAL A 44 14.06 -2.20 13.36
C VAL A 44 14.37 -3.05 14.59
N SER A 45 14.06 -2.54 15.76
CA SER A 45 14.05 -3.31 17.01
C SER A 45 12.76 -3.06 17.77
N GLY A 46 12.32 -4.00 18.58
CA GLY A 46 11.13 -3.80 19.38
C GLY A 46 10.85 -4.93 20.34
N ALA A 47 9.73 -4.80 21.05
CA ALA A 47 9.32 -5.77 22.05
C ALA A 47 7.80 -5.91 22.08
N VAL A 48 7.34 -7.11 22.43
CA VAL A 48 5.95 -7.37 22.80
C VAL A 48 5.86 -7.42 24.32
N HIS A 49 4.93 -6.65 24.86
CA HIS A 49 4.59 -6.55 26.26
C HIS A 49 3.25 -7.24 26.53
N ASP A 50 3.16 -7.95 27.65
CA ASP A 50 1.90 -8.47 28.15
C ASP A 50 1.08 -7.39 28.89
N GLN A 51 -0.04 -7.77 29.51
CA GLN A 51 -0.91 -6.83 30.23
C GLN A 51 -0.25 -6.17 31.44
N SER A 52 0.76 -6.83 32.03
CA SER A 52 1.51 -6.28 33.17
C SER A 52 2.61 -5.32 32.73
N GLY A 53 2.86 -5.21 31.42
CA GLY A 53 3.95 -4.43 30.85
C GLY A 53 5.27 -5.20 30.74
N GLU A 54 5.30 -6.46 31.13
CA GLU A 54 6.49 -7.31 31.07
C GLU A 54 6.79 -7.71 29.63
N VAL A 55 8.07 -7.72 29.28
CA VAL A 55 8.50 -8.09 27.93
C VAL A 55 8.47 -9.61 27.78
N ILE A 56 7.62 -10.08 26.87
CA ILE A 56 7.47 -11.50 26.56
C ILE A 56 8.13 -11.90 25.24
N MET A 57 8.50 -10.93 24.40
CA MET A 57 9.16 -11.17 23.11
C MET A 57 10.04 -9.99 22.73
N GLN A 58 11.27 -10.27 22.32
CA GLN A 58 12.17 -9.28 21.71
C GLN A 58 12.22 -9.50 20.19
N LEU A 59 12.15 -8.41 19.43
CA LEU A 59 12.09 -8.37 17.99
C LEU A 59 13.26 -7.57 17.43
N GLU A 60 13.92 -8.09 16.42
CA GLU A 60 15.03 -7.41 15.73
C GLU A 60 15.02 -7.73 14.24
N GLY A 61 15.56 -6.81 13.44
CA GLY A 61 15.78 -7.05 12.03
C GLY A 61 15.90 -5.78 11.20
N LYS A 62 15.52 -5.88 9.93
CA LYS A 62 15.44 -4.77 8.99
C LYS A 62 14.11 -4.83 8.24
N TRP A 63 13.45 -3.69 8.11
CA TRP A 63 12.11 -3.62 7.49
C TRP A 63 12.10 -3.98 6.00
N ASP A 64 13.25 -3.92 5.34
CA ASP A 64 13.44 -4.24 3.92
C ASP A 64 14.06 -5.63 3.67
N ASP A 65 14.24 -6.45 4.71
CA ASP A 65 14.86 -7.78 4.59
C ASP A 65 14.14 -8.83 5.44
N GLN A 66 14.18 -8.70 6.77
CA GLN A 66 13.73 -9.74 7.67
C GLN A 66 13.44 -9.19 9.07
N ILE A 67 12.42 -9.73 9.73
CA ILE A 67 12.13 -9.53 11.15
C ILE A 67 12.18 -10.89 11.86
N SER A 68 12.86 -10.92 13.00
CA SER A 68 13.08 -12.12 13.80
C SER A 68 12.74 -11.86 15.26
N GLN A 69 12.31 -12.93 15.94
CA GLN A 69 12.26 -12.98 17.39
C GLN A 69 13.60 -13.48 17.93
N THR A 70 14.15 -12.78 18.92
CA THR A 70 15.30 -13.27 19.70
C THR A 70 14.83 -14.36 20.66
N ILE A 71 15.43 -15.55 20.57
CA ILE A 71 15.13 -16.68 21.47
C ILE A 71 16.15 -16.73 22.61
N ASP A 72 17.42 -16.60 22.28
CA ASP A 72 18.53 -16.47 23.23
C ASP A 72 19.71 -15.73 22.56
N THR A 73 20.88 -15.68 23.21
CA THR A 73 22.08 -14.96 22.74
C THR A 73 22.61 -15.45 21.39
N SER A 74 22.32 -16.70 20.99
CA SER A 74 22.83 -17.30 19.75
C SER A 74 21.73 -17.75 18.79
N ASN A 75 20.48 -17.81 19.24
CA ASN A 75 19.35 -18.30 18.46
C ASN A 75 18.28 -17.24 18.25
N PHE A 76 17.77 -17.20 17.03
CA PHE A 76 16.63 -16.38 16.65
C PHE A 76 15.66 -17.21 15.82
N ARG A 77 14.39 -16.81 15.87
CA ARG A 77 13.33 -17.37 15.04
C ARG A 77 12.88 -16.32 14.04
N ILE A 78 12.98 -16.63 12.76
CA ILE A 78 12.47 -15.78 11.69
C ILE A 78 10.94 -15.73 11.76
N LEU A 79 10.37 -14.53 11.85
CA LEU A 79 8.93 -14.30 11.81
C LEU A 79 8.47 -13.89 10.40
N TRP A 80 9.29 -13.09 9.72
CA TRP A 80 9.03 -12.60 8.38
C TRP A 80 10.34 -12.43 7.60
N ARG A 81 10.27 -12.62 6.29
CA ARG A 81 11.34 -12.32 5.34
C ARG A 81 10.73 -11.79 4.05
N ILE A 82 11.37 -10.81 3.45
CA ILE A 82 10.98 -10.26 2.17
C ILE A 82 11.01 -11.33 1.08
N SER A 83 10.03 -11.30 0.19
CA SER A 83 10.05 -12.15 -1.00
C SER A 83 11.12 -11.64 -1.97
N PRO A 84 11.88 -12.55 -2.63
CA PRO A 84 12.87 -12.13 -3.61
C PRO A 84 12.24 -11.30 -4.73
N PHE A 85 12.92 -10.23 -5.12
CA PHE A 85 12.49 -9.41 -6.26
C PHE A 85 12.67 -10.17 -7.57
N PRO A 86 11.80 -9.93 -8.57
CA PRO A 86 12.06 -10.37 -9.94
C PRO A 86 13.41 -9.85 -10.44
N LYS A 87 14.09 -10.65 -11.27
CA LYS A 87 15.42 -10.30 -11.82
C LYS A 87 15.42 -8.98 -12.61
N ASN A 88 14.30 -8.69 -13.27
CA ASN A 88 14.05 -7.49 -14.07
C ASN A 88 13.38 -6.35 -13.27
N SER A 89 13.28 -6.44 -11.94
CA SER A 89 12.59 -5.41 -11.13
C SER A 89 13.08 -3.99 -11.42
N GLN A 90 14.37 -3.78 -11.65
CA GLN A 90 14.92 -2.45 -11.97
C GLN A 90 14.42 -1.88 -13.30
N ASP A 91 14.09 -2.72 -14.26
CA ASP A 91 13.49 -2.31 -15.55
C ASP A 91 12.01 -1.92 -15.38
N PHE A 92 11.37 -2.39 -14.30
CA PHE A 92 9.96 -2.18 -13.98
C PHE A 92 9.79 -1.47 -12.63
N TYR A 93 10.39 -0.28 -12.52
CA TYR A 93 10.20 0.66 -11.39
C TYR A 93 10.60 0.13 -10.00
N GLY A 94 11.40 -0.93 -9.93
CA GLY A 94 11.75 -1.59 -8.68
C GLY A 94 10.59 -2.36 -8.05
N PHE A 95 9.61 -2.80 -8.84
CA PHE A 95 8.44 -3.49 -8.32
C PHE A 95 8.74 -4.90 -7.79
N THR A 96 8.01 -5.28 -6.74
CA THR A 96 7.92 -6.66 -6.27
C THR A 96 7.07 -7.48 -7.24
N ALA A 97 7.19 -8.82 -7.18
CA ALA A 97 6.32 -9.70 -7.96
C ALA A 97 4.83 -9.43 -7.68
N PHE A 98 4.48 -9.13 -6.42
CA PHE A 98 3.12 -8.76 -6.05
C PHE A 98 2.67 -7.46 -6.71
N ALA A 99 3.50 -6.41 -6.68
CA ALA A 99 3.17 -5.12 -7.26
C ALA A 99 2.92 -5.19 -8.77
N ILE A 100 3.70 -6.01 -9.49
CA ILE A 100 3.49 -6.26 -10.93
C ILE A 100 2.08 -6.80 -11.22
N THR A 101 1.53 -7.64 -10.35
CA THR A 101 0.20 -8.25 -10.54
C THR A 101 -0.97 -7.32 -10.22
N LEU A 102 -0.74 -6.21 -9.49
CA LEU A 102 -1.83 -5.36 -9.00
C LEU A 102 -2.69 -4.77 -10.12
N ASN A 103 -2.05 -4.38 -11.22
CA ASN A 103 -2.70 -3.72 -12.35
C ASN A 103 -3.00 -4.67 -13.53
N GLU A 104 -2.75 -5.97 -13.38
CA GLU A 104 -3.09 -6.96 -14.40
C GLU A 104 -4.61 -7.04 -14.60
N LEU A 105 -5.05 -6.92 -15.85
CA LEU A 105 -6.45 -6.99 -16.25
C LEU A 105 -6.67 -8.21 -17.15
N THR A 106 -7.06 -9.32 -16.54
CA THR A 106 -7.38 -10.55 -17.28
C THR A 106 -8.81 -10.50 -17.85
N SER A 107 -9.06 -11.25 -18.93
CA SER A 107 -10.36 -11.30 -19.59
C SER A 107 -11.49 -11.80 -18.67
N ASP A 108 -11.18 -12.71 -17.74
CA ASP A 108 -12.13 -13.24 -16.77
C ASP A 108 -12.38 -12.29 -15.58
N LEU A 109 -11.51 -11.29 -15.38
CA LEU A 109 -11.65 -10.26 -14.36
C LEU A 109 -12.36 -9.02 -14.91
N ALA A 110 -12.10 -8.62 -16.16
CA ALA A 110 -12.65 -7.39 -16.74
C ALA A 110 -14.18 -7.30 -16.64
N GLY A 111 -14.90 -8.41 -16.86
CA GLY A 111 -16.37 -8.45 -16.73
C GLY A 111 -16.90 -8.42 -15.29
N LYS A 112 -16.02 -8.49 -14.28
CA LYS A 112 -16.36 -8.55 -12.85
C LYS A 112 -15.96 -7.29 -12.08
N LEU A 113 -15.41 -6.28 -12.75
CA LEU A 113 -14.95 -5.04 -12.12
C LEU A 113 -15.95 -3.91 -12.41
N PRO A 114 -16.14 -2.96 -11.47
CA PRO A 114 -16.91 -1.77 -11.77
C PRO A 114 -16.11 -0.87 -12.73
N PRO A 115 -16.78 0.05 -13.46
CA PRO A 115 -16.10 0.95 -14.40
C PRO A 115 -15.13 1.94 -13.72
N THR A 116 -15.11 1.98 -12.40
CA THR A 116 -14.23 2.82 -11.57
C THR A 116 -12.96 2.11 -11.11
N ASP A 117 -12.77 0.82 -11.41
CA ASP A 117 -11.56 0.09 -11.02
C ASP A 117 -10.32 0.70 -11.69
N SER A 118 -9.23 0.83 -10.92
CA SER A 118 -8.02 1.50 -11.40
C SER A 118 -7.36 0.79 -12.60
N ARG A 119 -7.64 -0.50 -12.81
CA ARG A 119 -7.12 -1.25 -13.98
C ARG A 119 -7.63 -0.74 -15.31
N PHE A 120 -8.78 -0.04 -15.31
CA PHE A 120 -9.35 0.60 -16.49
C PHE A 120 -8.85 2.04 -16.71
N ARG A 121 -8.02 2.57 -15.81
CA ARG A 121 -7.55 3.96 -15.90
C ARG A 121 -6.60 4.11 -17.10
N PRO A 122 -6.94 4.93 -18.11
CA PRO A 122 -6.30 4.85 -19.42
C PRO A 122 -4.87 5.39 -19.44
N ASP A 123 -4.56 6.40 -18.64
CA ASP A 123 -3.22 6.97 -18.47
C ASP A 123 -2.24 5.95 -17.86
N VAL A 124 -2.66 5.25 -16.82
CA VAL A 124 -1.85 4.19 -16.18
C VAL A 124 -1.61 3.03 -17.14
N ARG A 125 -2.64 2.60 -17.90
CA ARG A 125 -2.50 1.52 -18.89
C ARG A 125 -1.55 1.90 -20.03
N ALA A 126 -1.66 3.11 -20.57
CA ALA A 126 -0.77 3.59 -21.61
C ALA A 126 0.69 3.65 -21.12
N LEU A 127 0.92 4.13 -19.90
CA LEU A 127 2.25 4.15 -19.29
C LEU A 127 2.83 2.74 -19.13
N GLU A 128 2.02 1.79 -18.68
CA GLU A 128 2.43 0.39 -18.53
C GLU A 128 2.83 -0.26 -19.86
N ASN A 129 2.15 0.12 -20.95
CA ASN A 129 2.48 -0.34 -22.32
C ASN A 129 3.68 0.41 -22.95
N GLY A 130 4.21 1.44 -22.29
CA GLY A 130 5.32 2.25 -22.79
C GLY A 130 4.90 3.42 -23.71
N ASP A 131 3.60 3.68 -23.85
CA ASP A 131 3.04 4.74 -24.69
C ASP A 131 3.01 6.08 -23.92
N ILE A 132 4.19 6.70 -23.73
CA ILE A 132 4.36 7.89 -22.88
C ILE A 132 3.50 9.08 -23.31
N ASP A 133 3.41 9.35 -24.62
CA ASP A 133 2.63 10.48 -25.15
C ASP A 133 1.13 10.28 -24.87
N ILE A 134 0.62 9.05 -25.10
CA ILE A 134 -0.77 8.70 -24.80
C ILE A 134 -1.05 8.78 -23.30
N ALA A 135 -0.10 8.36 -22.46
CA ALA A 135 -0.24 8.41 -21.01
C ALA A 135 -0.40 9.85 -20.51
N GLU A 136 0.41 10.79 -20.99
CA GLU A 136 0.32 12.21 -20.58
C GLU A 136 -0.98 12.86 -21.10
N ASP A 137 -1.37 12.61 -22.35
CA ASP A 137 -2.63 13.12 -22.91
C ASP A 137 -3.85 12.61 -22.14
N GLN A 138 -3.88 11.31 -21.83
CA GLN A 138 -4.97 10.71 -21.04
C GLN A 138 -4.98 11.22 -19.61
N LYS A 139 -3.82 11.45 -19.00
CA LYS A 139 -3.71 11.98 -17.64
C LYS A 139 -4.32 13.38 -17.56
N VAL A 140 -3.96 14.26 -18.50
CA VAL A 140 -4.56 15.61 -18.60
C VAL A 140 -6.07 15.51 -18.76
N ARG A 141 -6.55 14.66 -19.68
CA ARG A 141 -7.98 14.45 -19.92
C ARG A 141 -8.73 13.99 -18.66
N VAL A 142 -8.20 13.01 -17.94
CA VAL A 142 -8.83 12.47 -16.71
C VAL A 142 -8.89 13.54 -15.62
N GLU A 143 -7.82 14.31 -15.42
CA GLU A 143 -7.79 15.40 -14.45
C GLU A 143 -8.78 16.52 -14.81
N GLU A 144 -8.87 16.90 -16.09
CA GLU A 144 -9.82 17.90 -16.57
C GLU A 144 -11.27 17.47 -16.39
N LEU A 145 -11.60 16.21 -16.70
CA LEU A 145 -12.94 15.65 -16.45
C LEU A 145 -13.31 15.72 -14.96
N GLN A 146 -12.38 15.43 -14.06
CA GLN A 146 -12.62 15.56 -12.62
C GLN A 146 -12.79 17.02 -12.19
N ARG A 147 -11.95 17.93 -12.69
CA ARG A 147 -12.04 19.37 -12.40
C ARG A 147 -13.37 19.96 -12.88
N GLU A 148 -13.83 19.55 -14.06
CA GLU A 148 -15.10 20.03 -14.63
C GLU A 148 -16.30 19.50 -13.85
N ARG A 149 -16.30 18.21 -13.47
CA ARG A 149 -17.33 17.65 -12.57
C ARG A 149 -17.44 18.45 -11.27
N ARG A 150 -16.30 18.80 -10.66
CA ARG A 150 -16.25 19.64 -9.45
C ARG A 150 -16.80 21.04 -9.68
N ARG A 151 -16.41 21.72 -10.76
CA ARG A 151 -16.94 23.06 -11.12
C ARG A 151 -18.44 23.06 -11.33
N GLN A 152 -18.99 21.97 -11.85
CA GLN A 152 -20.43 21.80 -12.07
C GLN A 152 -21.19 21.35 -10.80
N GLY A 153 -20.52 21.17 -9.66
CA GLY A 153 -21.15 20.64 -8.44
C GLY A 153 -21.61 19.19 -8.57
N ARG A 154 -20.98 18.42 -9.46
CA ARG A 154 -21.27 17.00 -9.75
C ARG A 154 -20.09 16.11 -9.35
N ASP A 155 -19.39 16.45 -8.27
CA ASP A 155 -18.33 15.58 -7.77
C ASP A 155 -18.93 14.25 -7.30
N ARG A 156 -18.13 13.18 -7.36
CA ARG A 156 -18.60 11.85 -6.98
C ARG A 156 -18.37 11.64 -5.50
N GLU A 157 -19.45 11.37 -4.77
CA GLU A 157 -19.37 10.95 -3.38
C GLU A 157 -18.84 9.51 -3.27
N PRO A 158 -18.04 9.19 -2.23
CA PRO A 158 -17.63 7.82 -1.93
C PRO A 158 -18.86 6.91 -1.76
N ARG A 159 -18.85 5.76 -2.43
CA ARG A 159 -19.98 4.81 -2.42
C ARG A 159 -19.85 3.72 -1.37
N TRP A 160 -18.66 3.13 -1.28
CA TRP A 160 -18.42 1.90 -0.51
C TRP A 160 -17.91 2.18 0.90
N PHE A 161 -17.69 3.45 1.23
CA PHE A 161 -17.17 3.89 2.52
C PHE A 161 -17.92 5.15 2.94
N HIS A 162 -18.08 5.33 4.25
CA HIS A 162 -18.59 6.56 4.85
C HIS A 162 -17.62 7.05 5.91
N GLN A 163 -17.68 8.34 6.21
CA GLN A 163 -16.79 8.96 7.19
C GLN A 163 -17.39 8.86 8.59
N GLU A 164 -16.61 8.33 9.54
CA GLU A 164 -16.90 8.36 10.97
C GLU A 164 -15.71 9.03 11.69
N GLY A 165 -15.90 10.29 12.12
CA GLY A 165 -14.82 11.10 12.69
C GLY A 165 -13.73 11.39 11.66
N GLU A 166 -12.50 10.95 11.94
CA GLU A 166 -11.35 11.07 11.03
C GLU A 166 -11.17 9.83 10.13
N ASP A 167 -11.92 8.75 10.39
CA ASP A 167 -11.77 7.47 9.70
C ASP A 167 -12.81 7.28 8.59
N TRP A 168 -12.46 6.46 7.59
CA TRP A 168 -13.37 5.98 6.56
C TRP A 168 -13.69 4.50 6.80
N ILE A 169 -14.95 4.20 7.07
CA ILE A 169 -15.42 2.85 7.39
C ILE A 169 -16.12 2.24 6.18
N TYR A 170 -15.80 0.98 5.89
CA TYR A 170 -16.46 0.22 4.82
C TYR A 170 -17.95 0.10 5.11
N SER A 171 -18.78 0.60 4.19
CA SER A 171 -20.24 0.65 4.33
C SER A 171 -20.92 -0.67 3.98
N GLY A 172 -20.21 -1.64 3.42
CA GLY A 172 -20.84 -2.80 2.75
C GLY A 172 -21.23 -2.50 1.30
N GLY A 173 -21.79 -3.51 0.62
CA GLY A 173 -22.41 -3.36 -0.70
C GLY A 173 -21.46 -3.56 -1.89
N TYR A 174 -20.15 -3.38 -1.75
CA TYR A 174 -19.22 -3.57 -2.87
C TYR A 174 -19.20 -5.02 -3.36
N TRP A 175 -19.09 -5.97 -2.42
CA TRP A 175 -18.99 -7.40 -2.74
C TRP A 175 -20.33 -7.96 -3.20
N GLU A 176 -21.42 -7.50 -2.60
CA GLU A 176 -22.80 -7.85 -2.96
C GLU A 176 -23.13 -7.37 -4.39
N ALA A 177 -22.80 -6.11 -4.71
CA ALA A 177 -22.94 -5.57 -6.06
C ALA A 177 -22.09 -6.34 -7.08
N ARG A 178 -20.88 -6.75 -6.68
CA ARG A 178 -20.01 -7.57 -7.52
C ARG A 178 -20.61 -8.93 -7.82
N GLU A 179 -21.19 -9.60 -6.83
CA GLU A 179 -21.85 -10.90 -6.99
C GLU A 179 -23.06 -10.81 -7.93
N GLN A 180 -23.79 -9.68 -7.90
CA GLN A 180 -24.89 -9.39 -8.82
C GLN A 180 -24.44 -8.91 -10.20
N GLY A 181 -23.14 -8.73 -10.42
CA GLY A 181 -22.56 -8.27 -11.69
C GLY A 181 -22.89 -6.80 -12.01
N TRP A 182 -22.98 -5.96 -10.98
CA TRP A 182 -23.18 -4.50 -11.09
C TRP A 182 -24.51 -4.07 -11.75
N LYS A 183 -25.47 -4.98 -11.93
CA LYS A 183 -26.73 -4.72 -12.65
C LYS A 183 -27.64 -3.73 -11.94
N GLU A 184 -27.68 -3.81 -10.61
CA GLU A 184 -28.52 -2.96 -9.76
C GLU A 184 -27.85 -1.61 -9.45
N GLU A 185 -26.54 -1.53 -9.67
CA GLU A 185 -25.72 -0.36 -9.35
C GLU A 185 -25.53 0.55 -10.56
N LYS A 186 -26.05 1.78 -10.49
CA LYS A 186 -25.71 2.81 -11.46
C LYS A 186 -24.35 3.43 -11.11
N ILE A 187 -23.27 2.80 -11.57
CA ILE A 187 -21.90 3.29 -11.43
C ILE A 187 -21.48 3.93 -12.75
N GLU A 188 -21.25 5.24 -12.72
CA GLU A 188 -20.82 6.00 -13.89
C GLU A 188 -19.29 5.98 -14.00
N ALA A 189 -18.77 5.84 -15.22
CA ALA A 189 -17.33 5.89 -15.48
C ALA A 189 -16.74 7.25 -15.11
N LEU A 190 -15.49 7.24 -14.64
CA LEU A 190 -14.77 8.46 -14.24
C LEU A 190 -13.97 9.09 -15.38
N TRP A 191 -13.72 8.34 -16.46
CA TRP A 191 -12.90 8.67 -17.62
C TRP A 191 -13.52 8.18 -18.91
#